data_AF-A0A2P4Y3C1-F1
#
_entry.id   AF-A0A2P4Y3C1-F1
#
_cell.length_a   1.000
_cell.length_b   1.000
_cell.length_c   1.000
_cell.angle_alpha   90.00
_cell.angle_beta   90.00
_cell.angle_gamma   90.00
#
_symmetry.space_group_name_H-M   'P 1'
#
loop_
_entity.id
_entity.type
_entity.pdbx_description
1 polymer ?
#
loop_
_entity_poly.entity_id
_entity_poly.type
_entity_poly.pdbx_seq_one_letter_code
_entity_poly.pdbx_strand_id
1 'polypeptide(L)'
;MKRDLLISSADESPAAHIDKKQRVSSDALPLDQQAIEAFIRDGFVLLPRAFSPSTAEKCRELIWQRLAQDNITKDSSTWVERHGIPGAVV
;
A
#
# COMPACT_ATOMS: atom_id res chain seq x y z
N MET A 1 48.42 -24.96 22.84
CA MET A 1 47.24 -25.82 22.59
C MET A 1 46.00 -25.00 22.92
N LYS A 2 45.56 -24.09 22.03
CA LYS A 2 44.45 -24.29 21.06
C LYS A 2 43.23 -24.98 21.67
N ARG A 3 42.27 -24.18 22.12
CA ARG A 3 40.84 -24.50 22.07
C ARG A 3 40.12 -23.28 21.52
N ASP A 4 40.12 -23.22 20.20
CA ASP A 4 39.12 -22.55 19.40
C ASP A 4 37.77 -23.21 19.68
N LEU A 5 36.80 -22.45 20.18
CA LEU A 5 35.39 -22.78 20.07
C LEU A 5 34.69 -21.50 19.61
N LEU A 6 34.32 -21.57 18.33
CA LEU A 6 33.69 -20.54 17.54
C LEU A 6 32.43 -20.02 18.23
N ILE A 7 32.37 -18.71 18.46
CA ILE A 7 31.12 -17.97 18.39
C ILE A 7 30.78 -17.90 16.91
N SER A 8 29.95 -18.84 16.47
CA SER A 8 29.47 -18.93 15.10
C SER A 8 28.21 -18.09 14.95
N SER A 9 28.34 -17.06 14.12
CA SER A 9 27.39 -16.58 13.12
C SER A 9 25.95 -16.23 13.52
N ALA A 10 25.69 -14.93 13.33
CA ALA A 10 24.57 -14.40 12.57
C ALA A 10 23.19 -14.43 13.24
N ASP A 11 23.03 -13.58 14.26
CA ASP A 11 21.81 -12.80 14.41
C ASP A 11 21.85 -11.65 13.38
N GLU A 12 21.62 -11.98 12.12
CA GLU A 12 21.34 -10.97 11.09
C GLU A 12 20.17 -11.50 10.28
N SER A 13 18.96 -11.22 10.77
CA SER A 13 17.78 -11.22 9.92
C SER A 13 18.07 -10.25 8.77
N PRO A 14 18.02 -10.66 7.48
CA PRO A 14 18.09 -9.69 6.41
C PRO A 14 16.73 -9.00 6.39
N ALA A 15 16.57 -7.98 7.22
CA ALA A 15 15.63 -6.90 6.96
C ALA A 15 16.14 -6.28 5.66
N ALA A 16 15.68 -6.85 4.53
CA ALA A 16 16.00 -6.40 3.20
C ALA A 16 15.89 -4.87 3.21
N HIS A 17 17.02 -4.21 2.98
CA HIS A 17 17.11 -2.77 2.90
C HIS A 17 16.15 -2.34 1.79
N ILE A 18 14.93 -1.95 2.18
CA ILE A 18 13.94 -1.47 1.24
C ILE A 18 14.50 -0.16 0.72
N ASP A 19 15.06 -0.18 -0.49
CA ASP A 19 15.56 0.99 -1.18
C ASP A 19 14.51 2.08 -1.12
N LYS A 20 14.77 3.06 -0.26
CA LYS A 20 13.87 4.19 0.00
C LYS A 20 13.82 5.02 -1.28
N LYS A 21 12.69 4.89 -1.99
CA LYS A 21 12.18 5.80 -3.01
C LYS A 21 13.06 5.91 -4.25
N GLN A 22 13.01 4.88 -5.11
CA GLN A 22 13.15 5.15 -6.54
C GLN A 22 11.91 5.94 -7.00
N ARG A 23 11.98 7.26 -6.90
CA ARG A 23 11.01 8.16 -7.53
C ARG A 23 11.17 7.93 -9.03
N VAL A 24 10.16 7.33 -9.67
CA VAL A 24 10.11 7.25 -11.12
C VAL A 24 10.03 8.70 -11.62
N SER A 25 11.16 9.24 -12.09
CA SER A 25 11.18 10.55 -12.75
C SER A 25 10.38 10.44 -14.03
N SER A 26 9.15 10.96 -14.02
CA SER A 26 8.47 11.35 -15.25
C SER A 26 8.88 12.79 -15.55
N ASP A 27 9.39 13.04 -16.76
CA ASP A 27 9.77 14.38 -17.24
C ASP A 27 8.55 15.32 -17.43
N ALA A 28 7.33 14.79 -17.32
CA ALA A 28 6.11 15.59 -17.31
C ALA A 28 5.78 16.06 -15.89
N LEU A 29 5.43 17.34 -15.76
CA LEU A 29 4.82 17.86 -14.54
C LEU A 29 3.60 16.98 -14.20
N PRO A 30 3.50 16.48 -12.95
CA PRO A 30 2.47 15.50 -12.58
C PRO A 30 1.05 16.05 -12.60
N LEU A 31 0.90 17.38 -12.61
CA LEU A 31 -0.37 18.10 -12.69
C LEU A 31 -0.21 19.24 -13.70
N ASP A 32 -1.21 19.42 -14.57
CA ASP A 32 -1.33 20.63 -15.37
C ASP A 32 -2.04 21.73 -14.57
N GLN A 33 -2.04 22.95 -15.11
CA GLN A 33 -2.64 24.11 -14.46
C GLN A 33 -4.15 23.92 -14.24
N GLN A 34 -4.83 23.24 -15.15
CA GLN A 34 -6.27 22.97 -15.05
C GLN A 34 -6.59 22.02 -13.88
N ALA A 35 -5.78 20.98 -13.68
CA ALA A 35 -5.88 20.05 -12.56
C ALA A 35 -5.65 20.76 -11.21
N ILE A 36 -4.70 21.70 -11.17
CA ILE A 36 -4.42 22.53 -9.97
C ILE A 36 -5.63 23.41 -9.65
N GLU A 37 -6.20 24.10 -10.64
CA GLU A 37 -7.37 24.96 -10.46
C GLU A 37 -8.60 24.15 -10.03
N ALA A 38 -8.82 22.97 -10.61
CA ALA A 38 -9.87 22.06 -10.19
C ALA A 38 -9.68 21.62 -8.73
N PHE A 39 -8.45 21.29 -8.32
CA PHE A 39 -8.17 20.95 -6.92
C PHE A 39 -8.47 22.12 -5.97
N ILE A 40 -8.09 23.36 -6.33
CA ILE A 40 -8.37 24.55 -5.50
C ILE A 40 -9.88 24.78 -5.36
N ARG A 41 -10.65 24.61 -6.44
CA ARG A 41 -12.09 24.85 -6.47
C ARG A 41 -12.89 23.72 -5.80
N ASP A 42 -12.57 22.48 -6.14
CA ASP A 42 -13.39 21.30 -5.85
C ASP A 42 -12.84 20.49 -4.65
N GLY A 43 -11.60 20.76 -4.22
CA GLY A 43 -10.92 20.08 -3.10
C GLY A 43 -10.36 18.70 -3.44
N PHE A 44 -10.53 18.23 -4.68
CA PHE A 44 -10.00 16.96 -5.17
C PHE A 44 -9.67 17.04 -6.66
N VAL A 45 -8.82 16.13 -7.14
CA VAL A 45 -8.52 15.98 -8.56
C VAL A 45 -8.28 14.51 -8.91
N LEU A 46 -8.70 14.10 -10.10
CA LEU A 46 -8.42 12.77 -10.63
C LEU A 46 -7.02 12.74 -11.25
N LEU A 47 -6.18 11.80 -10.79
CA LEU A 47 -4.88 11.53 -11.41
C LEU A 47 -4.96 10.30 -12.29
N PRO A 48 -5.12 10.45 -13.62
CA PRO A 48 -5.20 9.30 -14.51
C PRO A 48 -3.88 8.55 -14.50
N ARG A 49 -3.95 7.21 -14.37
CA ARG A 49 -2.78 6.31 -14.39
C ARG A 49 -1.73 6.67 -13.33
N ALA A 50 -2.16 7.09 -12.13
CA ALA A 50 -1.25 7.32 -10.99
C ALA A 50 -0.38 6.10 -10.65
N PHE A 51 -0.89 4.89 -10.95
CA PHE A 51 -0.14 3.64 -10.89
C PHE A 51 -0.23 2.91 -12.23
N SER A 52 0.79 2.12 -12.56
CA SER A 52 0.72 1.19 -13.68
C SER A 52 -0.33 0.10 -13.40
N PRO A 53 -0.93 -0.51 -14.44
CA PRO A 53 -1.88 -1.60 -14.25
C PRO A 53 -1.29 -2.77 -13.45
N SER A 54 -0.03 -3.11 -13.69
CA SER A 54 0.66 -4.20 -13.00
C SER A 54 0.91 -3.90 -11.51
N THR A 55 1.23 -2.66 -11.16
CA THR A 55 1.35 -2.25 -9.75
C THR A 55 -0.02 -2.30 -9.07
N ALA A 56 -1.06 -1.76 -9.70
CA ALA A 56 -2.41 -1.78 -9.16
C ALA A 56 -2.92 -3.22 -8.92
N GLU A 57 -2.64 -4.13 -9.85
CA GLU A 57 -2.98 -5.55 -9.73
C GLU A 57 -2.27 -6.23 -8.56
N LYS A 58 -0.96 -6.00 -8.40
CA LYS A 58 -0.19 -6.54 -7.26
C LYS A 58 -0.73 -6.01 -5.93
N CYS A 59 -0.98 -4.71 -5.84
CA CYS A 59 -1.57 -4.10 -4.65
C CYS A 59 -2.94 -4.70 -4.32
N ARG A 60 -3.79 -4.89 -5.32
CA ARG A 60 -5.10 -5.54 -5.17
C ARG A 60 -4.97 -6.95 -4.58
N GLU A 61 -4.02 -7.74 -5.06
CA GLU A 61 -3.82 -9.10 -4.55
C GLU A 61 -3.33 -9.11 -3.10
N LEU A 62 -2.39 -8.22 -2.76
CA LEU A 62 -1.91 -8.08 -1.38
C LEU A 62 -3.01 -7.67 -0.40
N ILE A 63 -3.91 -6.77 -0.81
CA ILE A 63 -5.07 -6.37 -0.01
C ILE A 63 -5.97 -7.59 0.24
N TRP A 64 -6.28 -8.37 -0.80
CA TRP A 64 -7.09 -9.58 -0.64
C TRP A 64 -6.44 -10.63 0.26
N GLN A 65 -5.13 -10.83 0.16
CA GLN A 65 -4.40 -11.74 1.04
C GLN A 65 -4.47 -11.32 2.51
N ARG A 66 -4.41 -10.01 2.79
CA ARG A 66 -4.56 -9.51 4.16
C ARG A 66 -6.00 -9.67 4.68
N LEU A 67 -6.99 -9.35 3.85
CA LEU A 67 -8.42 -9.48 4.18
C LEU A 67 -8.83 -10.94 4.43
N ALA A 68 -8.22 -11.89 3.71
CA ALA A 68 -8.48 -13.31 3.92
C ALA A 68 -8.12 -13.79 5.34
N GLN A 69 -7.17 -13.14 6.01
CA GLN A 69 -6.85 -13.42 7.42
C GLN A 69 -8.01 -13.07 8.36
N ASP A 70 -8.87 -12.14 7.94
CA ASP A 70 -10.07 -11.72 8.66
C ASP A 70 -11.33 -12.43 8.13
N ASN A 71 -11.17 -13.52 7.34
CA ASN A 71 -12.23 -14.26 6.63
C ASN A 71 -13.02 -13.43 5.60
N ILE A 72 -12.48 -12.28 5.17
CA ILE A 72 -13.07 -11.45 4.13
C ILE A 72 -12.48 -11.87 2.77
N THR A 73 -13.36 -12.26 1.85
CA THR A 73 -13.00 -12.77 0.52
C THR A 73 -13.51 -11.85 -0.59
N LYS A 74 -13.24 -12.21 -1.86
CA LYS A 74 -13.79 -11.49 -3.03
C LYS A 74 -15.32 -11.59 -3.13
N ASP A 75 -15.93 -12.57 -2.45
CA ASP A 75 -17.38 -12.66 -2.34
C ASP A 75 -17.91 -11.58 -1.38
N SER A 76 -18.81 -10.74 -1.86
CA SER A 76 -19.37 -9.63 -1.09
C SER A 76 -20.18 -10.09 0.11
N SER A 77 -20.64 -11.35 0.14
CA SER A 77 -21.32 -11.93 1.30
C SER A 77 -20.42 -12.03 2.54
N THR A 78 -19.10 -12.07 2.34
CA THR A 78 -18.10 -12.18 3.41
C THR A 78 -17.63 -10.83 3.94
N TRP A 79 -18.07 -9.73 3.32
CA TRP A 79 -17.69 -8.39 3.77
C TRP A 79 -18.52 -8.07 5.00
N VAL A 80 -17.86 -7.61 6.06
CA VAL A 80 -18.49 -7.37 7.37
C VAL A 80 -19.81 -6.61 7.19
N GLU A 81 -20.88 -7.15 7.77
CA GLU A 81 -22.15 -6.44 7.88
C GLU A 81 -21.88 -5.14 8.65
N ARG A 82 -22.43 -4.00 8.19
CA ARG A 82 -22.14 -2.69 8.78
C ARG A 82 -22.43 -2.74 10.28
N HIS A 83 -21.38 -2.88 11.10
CA HIS A 83 -21.39 -2.30 12.43
C HIS A 83 -21.38 -0.79 12.23
N GLY A 84 -22.54 -0.23 11.88
CA GLY A 84 -22.79 1.19 12.04
C GLY A 84 -22.38 1.55 13.46
N ILE A 85 -21.71 2.68 13.63
CA ILE A 85 -21.33 3.18 14.96
C ILE A 85 -22.60 3.14 15.83
N PRO A 86 -22.65 2.32 16.90
CA PRO A 86 -23.80 2.27 17.78
C PRO A 86 -23.84 3.60 18.52
N GLY A 87 -24.63 4.55 18.02
CA GLY A 87 -24.70 5.90 18.60
C GLY A 87 -25.17 7.01 17.66
N ALA A 88 -25.29 6.79 16.34
CA ALA A 88 -25.99 7.73 15.47
C ALA A 88 -27.51 7.57 15.65
N VAL A 89 -28.01 8.02 16.81
CA VAL A 89 -29.42 8.33 17.00
C VAL A 89 -29.71 9.56 16.14
N VAL A 90 -30.57 9.40 15.14
CA VAL A 90 -31.19 10.50 14.41
C VAL A 90 -32.44 10.92 15.18
#